data_AF-A0A9D8L1C3-F1
#
_entry.id   AF-A0A9D8L1C3-F1
#
_cell.length_a   1.000
_cell.length_b   1.000
_cell.length_c   1.000
_cell.angle_alpha   90.00
_cell.angle_beta   90.00
_cell.angle_gamma   90.00
#
_symmetry.space_group_name_H-M   'P 1'
#
loop_
_entity.id
_entity.type
_entity.pdbx_description
1 polymer ?
#
loop_
_entity_poly.entity_id
_entity_poly.type
_entity_poly.pdbx_seq_one_letter_code
_entity_poly.pdbx_strand_id
1 'polypeptide(L)'
;MKTPPQLQVLIDDGVIDEVLRPLKSGKEAAVYVVRSCDEIRCAKVYKDMAQRSFQQRVQYQEGRKVRGSREARAIGKASKYGRR
;
A
#
# COMPACT_ATOMS: atom_id res chain seq x y z
N MET A 1 -6.56 3.91 -20.83
CA MET A 1 -6.22 3.01 -19.69
C MET A 1 -7.28 3.20 -18.63
N LYS A 2 -7.67 2.16 -17.88
CA LYS A 2 -8.58 2.34 -16.75
C LYS A 2 -7.81 2.88 -15.54
N THR A 3 -8.16 4.09 -15.09
CA THR A 3 -7.61 4.70 -13.87
C THR A 3 -7.91 3.81 -12.66
N PRO A 4 -6.93 3.54 -11.78
CA PRO A 4 -7.18 2.82 -10.54
C PRO A 4 -8.24 3.54 -9.69
N PRO A 5 -9.20 2.83 -9.07
CA PRO A 5 -10.25 3.48 -8.29
C PRO A 5 -9.72 4.41 -7.19
N GLN A 6 -8.57 4.06 -6.58
CA GLN A 6 -7.95 4.91 -5.56
C GLN A 6 -7.45 6.25 -6.11
N LEU A 7 -7.04 6.31 -7.38
CA LEU A 7 -6.62 7.55 -8.03
C LEU A 7 -7.80 8.32 -8.60
N GLN A 8 -8.90 7.65 -8.95
CA GLN A 8 -10.10 8.33 -9.43
C GLN A 8 -10.67 9.28 -8.38
N VAL A 9 -10.76 8.85 -7.11
CA VAL A 9 -11.20 9.72 -6.01
C VAL A 9 -10.34 10.98 -5.90
N LEU A 10 -9.02 10.85 -6.08
CA LEU A 10 -8.11 11.99 -6.02
C LEU A 10 -8.23 12.93 -7.23
N ILE A 11 -8.68 12.41 -8.38
CA ILE A 11 -9.02 13.23 -9.54
C ILE A 11 -10.31 13.99 -9.28
N ASP A 12 -11.33 13.28 -8.79
CA ASP A 12 -12.64 13.86 -8.50
C ASP A 12 -12.55 14.97 -7.43
N ASP A 13 -11.64 14.81 -6.45
CA ASP A 13 -11.35 15.79 -5.40
C ASP A 13 -10.38 16.91 -5.84
N GLY A 14 -9.84 16.85 -7.07
CA GLY A 14 -8.93 17.87 -7.62
C GLY A 14 -7.51 17.86 -7.03
N VAL A 15 -7.09 16.77 -6.36
CA VAL A 15 -5.73 16.61 -5.80
C VAL A 15 -4.72 16.33 -6.91
N ILE A 16 -5.14 15.59 -7.93
CA ILE A 16 -4.37 15.31 -9.16
C ILE A 16 -5.31 15.51 -10.36
N ASP A 17 -4.79 15.86 -11.54
CA ASP A 17 -5.64 16.12 -12.71
C ASP A 17 -5.92 14.84 -13.50
N GLU A 18 -4.90 14.03 -13.71
CA GLU A 18 -5.00 12.82 -14.53
C GLU A 18 -3.90 11.79 -14.24
N VAL A 19 -4.19 10.54 -14.59
CA VAL A 19 -3.19 9.46 -14.66
C VAL A 19 -2.68 9.34 -16.09
N LEU A 20 -1.39 9.65 -16.29
CA LEU A 20 -0.76 9.61 -17.59
C LEU A 20 -0.45 8.18 -18.04
N ARG A 21 0.27 7.42 -17.20
CA ARG A 21 0.69 6.04 -17.53
C ARG A 21 1.09 5.24 -16.30
N PRO A 22 1.12 3.89 -16.36
CA PRO A 22 1.70 3.09 -15.31
C PRO A 22 3.22 3.16 -15.43
N LEU A 23 3.93 3.21 -14.31
CA LEU A 23 5.40 3.21 -14.32
C LEU A 23 5.94 1.81 -14.03
N LYS A 24 5.62 1.27 -12.84
CA LYS A 24 6.09 -0.05 -12.39
C LYS A 24 5.13 -0.63 -11.37
N SER A 25 4.83 -1.92 -11.47
CA SER A 25 4.12 -2.66 -10.42
C SER A 25 5.10 -3.45 -9.58
N GLY A 26 4.93 -3.38 -8.27
CA GLY A 26 5.66 -4.17 -7.30
C GLY A 26 4.76 -5.08 -6.46
N LYS A 27 5.40 -5.70 -5.49
CA LYS A 27 4.82 -6.62 -4.50
C LYS A 27 3.87 -5.93 -3.53
N GLU A 28 4.18 -4.70 -3.16
CA GLU A 28 3.47 -3.94 -2.13
C GLU A 28 2.60 -2.83 -2.70
N ALA A 29 3.02 -2.27 -3.83
CA ALA A 29 2.42 -1.11 -4.45
C ALA A 29 2.62 -1.12 -5.95
N ALA A 30 1.77 -0.40 -6.67
CA ALA A 30 1.98 0.00 -8.06
C ALA A 30 2.26 1.51 -8.11
N VAL A 31 3.11 1.93 -9.03
CA VAL A 31 3.47 3.33 -9.24
C VAL A 31 2.94 3.79 -10.59
N TYR A 32 2.32 4.96 -10.60
CA TYR A 32 1.76 5.62 -11.77
C TYR A 32 2.39 6.99 -11.94
N VAL A 33 2.53 7.43 -13.19
CA VAL A 33 2.87 8.82 -13.51
C VAL A 33 1.55 9.60 -13.59
N VAL A 34 1.47 10.71 -12.87
CA VAL A 34 0.27 11.56 -12.76
C VAL A 34 0.62 13.02 -13.05
N ARG A 35 -0.37 13.79 -13.48
CA ARG A 35 -0.30 15.26 -13.55
C ARG A 35 -1.00 15.85 -12.34
N SER A 36 -0.43 16.90 -11.77
CA SER A 36 -1.05 17.69 -10.71
C SER A 36 -0.60 19.13 -10.88
N CYS A 37 -1.53 19.95 -11.39
CA CYS A 37 -1.29 21.26 -11.95
C CYS A 37 -0.21 21.20 -13.05
N ASP A 38 0.82 22.05 -12.95
CA ASP A 38 1.91 22.12 -13.92
C ASP A 38 3.01 21.07 -13.71
N GLU A 39 2.86 20.20 -12.71
CA GLU A 39 3.90 19.22 -12.37
C GLU A 39 3.50 17.79 -12.72
N ILE A 40 4.50 17.05 -13.20
CA ILE A 40 4.43 15.60 -13.37
C ILE A 40 5.00 14.94 -12.12
N ARG A 41 4.20 14.09 -11.46
CA ARG A 41 4.56 13.41 -10.20
C ARG A 41 4.34 11.90 -10.30
N CYS A 42 4.79 11.18 -9.28
CA CYS A 42 4.54 9.75 -9.13
C CYS A 42 3.49 9.49 -8.04
N ALA A 43 2.46 8.72 -8.36
CA ALA A 43 1.50 8.22 -7.38
C ALA A 43 1.81 6.77 -7.02
N LYS A 44 2.09 6.51 -5.73
CA LYS A 44 2.35 5.16 -5.19
C LYS A 44 1.07 4.61 -4.57
N VAL A 45 0.43 3.68 -5.25
CA VAL A 45 -0.81 3.03 -4.81
C VAL A 45 -0.47 1.71 -4.14
N TYR A 46 -0.67 1.61 -2.82
CA TYR A 46 -0.46 0.37 -2.09
C TYR A 46 -1.55 -0.67 -2.40
N LYS A 47 -1.14 -1.93 -2.55
CA LYS A 47 -2.06 -3.07 -2.69
C LYS A 47 -2.70 -3.41 -1.34
N ASP A 48 -3.88 -4.01 -1.37
CA ASP A 48 -4.53 -4.55 -0.17
C ASP A 48 -3.57 -5.50 0.55
N MET A 49 -3.48 -5.40 1.88
CA MET A 49 -2.67 -6.27 2.74
C MET A 49 -2.90 -7.76 2.49
N ALA A 50 -4.11 -8.17 2.10
CA ALA A 50 -4.44 -9.55 1.71
C ALA A 50 -3.81 -9.96 0.36
N GLN A 51 -3.60 -9.00 -0.54
CA GLN A 51 -3.05 -9.18 -1.89
C GLN A 51 -1.54 -8.89 -1.96
N ARG A 52 -0.90 -8.48 -0.85
CA ARG A 52 0.55 -8.31 -0.78
C ARG A 52 1.25 -9.65 -0.62
N SER A 53 1.91 -10.13 -1.68
CA SER A 53 2.66 -11.39 -1.71
C SER A 53 4.00 -11.31 -0.98
N PHE A 54 4.02 -10.91 0.30
CA PHE A 54 5.21 -10.95 1.14
C PHE A 54 5.70 -12.36 1.47
N GLN A 55 6.56 -12.90 0.60
CA GLN A 55 7.31 -14.14 0.88
C GLN A 55 8.16 -14.08 2.17
N GLN A 56 8.52 -12.89 2.69
CA GLN A 56 9.29 -12.71 3.92
C GLN A 56 8.69 -11.61 4.82
N ARG A 57 7.46 -11.80 5.34
CA ARG A 57 6.84 -10.84 6.28
C ARG A 57 7.59 -10.75 7.62
N VAL A 58 8.27 -11.81 8.02
CA VAL A 58 8.86 -11.99 9.36
C VAL A 58 9.91 -10.92 9.66
N GLN A 59 10.82 -10.63 8.72
CA GLN A 59 11.88 -9.64 8.90
C GLN A 59 11.40 -8.19 9.11
N TYR A 60 10.19 -7.84 8.65
CA TYR A 60 9.62 -6.50 8.88
C TYR A 60 8.76 -6.40 10.15
N GLN A 61 8.44 -7.54 10.78
CA GLN A 61 7.81 -7.59 12.11
C GLN A 61 8.85 -7.64 13.24
N GLU A 62 10.03 -8.21 12.97
CA GLU A 62 11.18 -8.23 13.87
C GLU A 62 11.64 -6.79 14.16
N GLY A 63 11.17 -6.25 15.29
CA GLY A 63 11.42 -4.87 15.72
C GLY A 63 10.21 -4.15 16.30
N ARG A 64 8.98 -4.63 16.02
CA ARG A 64 7.78 -4.10 16.70
C ARG A 64 7.74 -4.60 18.15
N LYS A 65 8.14 -3.76 19.11
CA LYS A 65 7.92 -4.01 20.53
C LYS A 65 6.45 -3.78 20.89
N VAL A 66 5.69 -4.87 21.00
CA VAL A 66 4.36 -4.86 21.61
C VAL A 66 4.50 -4.98 23.12
N ARG A 67 3.81 -4.12 23.87
CA ARG A 67 3.89 -4.04 25.34
C ARG A 67 3.22 -5.24 26.03
N GLY A 68 2.33 -5.97 25.36
CA GLY A 68 1.59 -7.11 25.93
C GLY A 68 2.11 -8.48 25.49
N SER A 69 2.35 -9.40 26.44
CA SER A 69 2.75 -10.78 26.16
C SER A 69 1.70 -11.58 25.36
N ARG A 70 0.42 -11.21 25.48
CA ARG A 70 -0.69 -11.82 24.74
C ARG A 70 -0.70 -11.38 23.28
N GLU A 71 -0.41 -10.10 23.03
CA GLU A 71 -0.26 -9.53 21.68
C GLU A 71 0.94 -10.12 20.95
N ALA A 72 2.09 -10.17 21.62
CA ALA A 72 3.29 -10.79 21.06
C ALA A 72 3.04 -12.25 20.64
N ARG A 73 2.36 -13.03 21.50
CA ARG A 73 1.96 -14.41 21.16
C ARG A 73 0.96 -14.48 20.02
N ALA A 74 -0.01 -13.57 19.98
CA ALA A 74 -1.03 -13.55 18.94
C ALA A 74 -0.42 -13.24 17.56
N ILE A 75 0.54 -12.32 17.50
CA ILE A 75 1.32 -11.94 16.31
C ILE A 75 2.23 -13.10 15.89
N GLY A 76 3.02 -13.66 16.82
CA GLY A 76 3.93 -14.77 16.53
C GLY A 76 3.22 -16.04 16.03
N LYS A 77 2.00 -16.32 16.53
CA LYS A 77 1.17 -17.44 16.06
C LYS A 77 0.33 -17.12 14.81
N ALA A 78 0.45 -15.93 14.24
CA ALA A 78 -0.39 -15.45 13.14
C ALA A 78 -1.89 -15.71 13.39
N SER A 79 -2.37 -15.47 14.61
CA SER A 79 -3.78 -15.64 14.97
C SER A 79 -4.67 -14.58 14.30
N LYS A 80 -6.00 -14.77 14.28
CA LYS A 80 -6.94 -13.78 13.72
C LYS A 80 -6.73 -12.36 14.29
N TYR A 81 -6.41 -12.27 15.58
CA TYR A 81 -6.08 -11.00 16.25
C TYR A 81 -4.69 -10.49 15.86
N GLY A 82 -3.69 -11.35 15.72
CA GLY A 82 -2.31 -10.98 15.35
C GLY A 82 -2.06 -10.72 13.86
N ARG A 83 -3.04 -10.97 12.98
CA ARG A 83 -3.00 -10.62 11.54
C ARG A 83 -3.65 -9.27 11.22
N ARG A 84 -4.40 -8.69 12.16
CA ARG A 84 -4.91 -7.32 12.06
C ARG A 84 -3.76 -6.35 12.33
#